data_AF-X1UEP4-F1
#
_entry.id   AF-X1UEP4-F1
#
_cell.length_a   1.000
_cell.length_b   1.000
_cell.length_c   1.000
_cell.angle_alpha   90.00
_cell.angle_beta   90.00
_cell.angle_gamma   90.00
#
_symmetry.space_group_name_H-M   'P 1'
#
loop_
_entity.id
_entity.type
_entity.pdbx_description
1 polymer ?
#
loop_
_entity_poly.entity_id
_entity_poly.type
_entity_poly.pdbx_seq_one_letter_code
_entity_poly.pdbx_strand_id
1 'polypeptide(L)'
;LAALAVGISKIELVNGSDVLHSLNGRENQAVCLYDRRVATMNHGELISGADAYCTMGIDFGRFLFDPELAFDPKQFRNPQLKITHDSTLVGANCSTHGLEIFAHCFDERAISPIGFLMSKEHKSYTLGAAAAYEYTDLPTDYPIRQMLVRAHLTTVGPKNIIDTVKLSEDNDKRIPIDCGLEAYIRRMKGEWQILEEGCSDYAHGGGAYDKFVTPTDHMSVWSGMPVGGANTPFMTDFVKGGFVQRECAASSMVVGIVHGYLPHHCIQFPFG
;
A
#
# COMPACT_ATOMS: atom_id res chain seq x y z
N LEU A 1 -0.76 10.43 5.70
CA LEU A 1 0.30 9.73 4.97
C LEU A 1 -0.23 8.61 4.12
N ALA A 2 -0.88 7.61 4.70
CA ALA A 2 -1.79 6.76 3.93
C ALA A 2 -2.88 7.57 3.19
N ALA A 3 -3.28 8.71 3.75
CA ALA A 3 -4.17 9.68 3.12
C ALA A 3 -3.71 10.11 1.71
N LEU A 4 -2.40 10.29 1.47
CA LEU A 4 -1.88 10.69 0.16
C LEU A 4 -1.94 9.52 -0.84
N ALA A 5 -1.72 8.29 -0.38
CA ALA A 5 -1.88 7.09 -1.20
C ALA A 5 -3.31 6.88 -1.70
N VAL A 6 -4.32 7.32 -0.94
CA VAL A 6 -5.73 7.30 -1.37
C VAL A 6 -5.98 8.25 -2.54
N GLY A 7 -5.27 9.39 -2.55
CA GLY A 7 -5.44 10.42 -3.57
C GLY A 7 -4.91 10.03 -4.95
N ILE A 8 -4.15 8.93 -5.08
CA ILE A 8 -3.71 8.40 -6.36
C ILE A 8 -4.60 7.22 -6.74
N SER A 9 -5.57 7.47 -7.62
CA SER A 9 -6.52 6.43 -8.05
C SER A 9 -5.89 5.45 -9.03
N LYS A 10 -4.88 5.86 -9.79
CA LYS A 10 -4.15 4.97 -10.70
C LYS A 10 -2.76 5.49 -11.09
N ILE A 11 -1.80 4.58 -11.16
CA ILE A 11 -0.46 4.76 -11.75
C ILE A 11 -0.33 3.70 -12.85
N GLU A 12 -0.15 4.13 -14.10
CA GLU A 12 -0.04 3.23 -15.24
C GLU A 12 1.17 3.53 -16.11
N LEU A 13 1.92 2.49 -16.44
CA LEU A 13 2.92 2.53 -17.50
C LEU A 13 2.42 1.66 -18.64
N VAL A 14 2.19 2.25 -19.81
CA VAL A 14 1.63 1.56 -20.97
C VAL A 14 2.48 1.76 -22.22
N ASN A 15 2.46 0.80 -23.13
CA ASN A 15 3.00 0.90 -24.47
C ASN A 15 1.90 0.52 -25.47
N GLY A 16 1.14 1.50 -25.94
CA GLY A 16 -0.06 1.23 -26.75
C GLY A 16 -1.13 0.51 -25.93
N SER A 17 -1.50 -0.71 -26.32
CA SER A 17 -2.42 -1.58 -25.58
C SER A 17 -1.74 -2.38 -24.46
N ASP A 18 -0.41 -2.45 -24.46
CA ASP A 18 0.33 -3.26 -23.50
C ASP A 18 0.45 -2.50 -22.18
N VAL A 19 -0.17 -3.04 -21.14
CA VAL A 19 -0.03 -2.51 -19.77
C VAL A 19 1.22 -3.13 -19.16
N LEU A 20 2.18 -2.32 -18.71
CA LEU A 20 3.43 -2.78 -18.08
C LEU A 20 3.36 -2.63 -16.56
N HIS A 21 2.69 -1.60 -16.09
CA HIS A 21 2.40 -1.35 -14.67
C HIS A 21 1.00 -0.76 -14.55
N SER A 22 0.20 -1.19 -13.57
CA SER A 22 -1.17 -0.65 -13.38
C SER A 22 -1.69 -0.95 -11.98
N LEU A 23 -1.47 -0.02 -11.04
CA LEU A 23 -1.88 -0.12 -9.63
C LEU A 23 -2.45 1.21 -9.14
N ASN A 24 -3.29 1.21 -8.11
CA ASN A 24 -3.60 2.45 -7.39
C ASN A 24 -2.51 2.80 -6.37
N GLY A 25 -2.55 3.99 -5.77
CA GLY A 25 -1.50 4.46 -4.86
C GLY A 25 -1.30 3.57 -3.64
N ARG A 26 -2.39 2.98 -3.11
CA ARG A 26 -2.34 2.06 -1.97
C ARG A 26 -1.65 0.75 -2.32
N GLU A 27 -2.04 0.11 -3.41
CA GLU A 27 -1.41 -1.12 -3.90
C GLU A 27 0.05 -0.88 -4.27
N ASN A 28 0.34 0.23 -4.96
CA ASN A 28 1.69 0.57 -5.37
C ASN A 28 2.60 0.78 -4.16
N GLN A 29 2.14 1.52 -3.15
CA GLN A 29 2.88 1.69 -1.91
C GLN A 29 3.07 0.36 -1.17
N ALA A 30 2.04 -0.50 -1.13
CA ALA A 30 2.13 -1.82 -0.52
C ALA A 30 3.21 -2.69 -1.18
N VAL A 31 3.24 -2.76 -2.52
CA VAL A 31 4.29 -3.48 -3.26
C VAL A 31 5.67 -2.97 -2.90
N CYS A 32 5.89 -1.65 -2.93
CA CYS A 32 7.18 -1.07 -2.56
C CYS A 32 7.60 -1.41 -1.13
N LEU A 33 6.67 -1.38 -0.16
CA LEU A 33 6.98 -1.73 1.23
C LEU A 33 7.38 -3.20 1.38
N TYR A 34 6.67 -4.10 0.69
CA TYR A 34 6.98 -5.52 0.70
C TYR A 34 8.29 -5.87 0.01
N ASP A 35 8.57 -5.25 -1.14
CA ASP A 35 9.79 -5.52 -1.92
C ASP A 35 11.03 -4.91 -1.30
N ARG A 36 10.95 -3.64 -0.89
CA ARG A 36 12.12 -2.90 -0.42
C ARG A 36 12.48 -3.23 1.03
N ARG A 37 11.53 -3.74 1.82
CA ARG A 37 11.70 -4.01 3.26
C ARG A 37 12.33 -2.81 3.98
N VAL A 38 11.82 -1.64 3.64
CA VAL A 38 12.09 -0.37 4.32
C VAL A 38 10.88 0.53 4.14
N ALA A 39 10.62 1.38 5.12
CA ALA A 39 9.58 2.39 5.00
C ALA A 39 9.81 3.25 3.73
N THR A 40 8.78 3.42 2.91
CA THR A 40 8.82 4.40 1.83
C THR A 40 8.81 5.81 2.42
N MET A 41 9.40 6.79 1.74
CA MET A 41 9.34 8.17 2.21
C MET A 41 7.89 8.61 2.32
N ASN A 42 7.51 8.90 3.55
CA ASN A 42 6.19 9.30 3.97
C ASN A 42 6.43 10.45 4.96
N HIS A 43 6.35 11.69 4.47
CA HIS A 43 6.39 12.90 5.31
C HIS A 43 4.97 13.33 5.72
N GLY A 44 4.65 13.16 7.00
CA GLY A 44 3.26 13.10 7.50
C GLY A 44 2.79 14.26 8.33
N GLU A 45 3.14 15.46 7.91
CA GLU A 45 2.75 16.68 8.59
C GLU A 45 1.44 17.21 8.00
N LEU A 46 0.33 16.84 8.62
CA LEU A 46 -1.01 17.36 8.33
C LEU A 46 -1.35 18.50 9.31
N ILE A 47 -0.44 19.46 9.41
CA ILE A 47 -0.58 20.66 10.25
C ILE A 47 -0.51 21.92 9.37
N SER A 48 -1.00 23.05 9.90
CA SER A 48 -1.02 24.30 9.14
C SER A 48 0.40 24.82 8.91
N GLY A 49 0.72 25.17 7.67
CA GLY A 49 2.04 25.69 7.28
C GLY A 49 3.12 24.62 7.07
N ALA A 50 2.75 23.34 7.10
CA ALA A 50 3.63 22.24 6.74
C ALA A 50 3.16 21.56 5.45
N ASP A 51 4.09 20.85 4.81
CA ASP A 51 3.85 20.08 3.60
C ASP A 51 3.73 18.58 3.93
N ALA A 52 2.95 17.85 3.14
CA ALA A 52 2.85 16.40 3.24
C ALA A 52 3.31 15.76 1.93
N TYR A 53 4.19 14.76 2.02
CA TYR A 53 4.76 14.08 0.86
C TYR A 53 4.67 12.57 1.01
N CYS A 54 4.46 11.88 -0.10
CA CYS A 54 4.63 10.43 -0.18
C CYS A 54 5.34 10.06 -1.46
N THR A 55 6.21 9.06 -1.41
CA THR A 55 6.82 8.47 -2.60
C THR A 55 6.14 7.17 -2.96
N MET A 56 5.81 7.01 -4.24
CA MET A 56 5.28 5.79 -4.81
C MET A 56 6.22 5.33 -5.92
N GLY A 57 6.88 4.19 -5.72
CA GLY A 57 7.89 3.68 -6.65
C GLY A 57 7.30 2.79 -7.73
N ILE A 58 7.92 2.78 -8.91
CA ILE A 58 7.75 1.71 -9.91
C ILE A 58 9.07 0.96 -9.93
N ASP A 59 9.11 -0.21 -9.28
CA ASP A 59 10.33 -0.99 -9.11
C ASP A 59 10.51 -1.95 -10.28
N PHE A 60 11.34 -1.57 -11.25
CA PHE A 60 11.63 -2.38 -12.45
C PHE A 60 12.63 -3.52 -12.23
N GLY A 61 13.37 -3.51 -11.11
CA GLY A 61 14.42 -4.46 -10.80
C GLY A 61 14.29 -5.02 -9.39
N ARG A 62 15.14 -6.00 -9.03
CA ARG A 62 15.12 -6.60 -7.68
C ARG A 62 15.65 -5.64 -6.61
N PHE A 63 16.51 -4.72 -7.01
CA PHE A 63 17.13 -3.69 -6.19
C PHE A 63 17.45 -2.47 -7.07
N LEU A 64 17.75 -1.34 -6.44
CA LEU A 64 18.12 -0.11 -7.16
C LEU A 64 19.39 -0.35 -8.00
N PHE A 65 19.34 0.01 -9.28
CA PHE A 65 20.40 -0.25 -10.28
C PHE A 65 20.72 -1.73 -10.53
N ASP A 66 19.70 -2.61 -10.53
CA ASP A 66 19.82 -3.98 -11.02
C ASP A 66 20.18 -4.01 -12.52
N PRO A 67 21.38 -4.49 -12.91
CA PRO A 67 21.83 -4.44 -14.31
C PRO A 67 21.17 -5.51 -15.18
N GLU A 68 20.55 -6.54 -14.60
CA GLU A 68 19.88 -7.63 -15.32
C GLU A 68 18.41 -7.31 -15.55
N LEU A 69 17.74 -6.77 -14.53
CA LEU A 69 16.31 -6.42 -14.58
C LEU A 69 16.12 -4.91 -14.45
N ALA A 70 15.88 -4.25 -15.58
CA ALA A 70 15.65 -2.80 -15.65
C ALA A 70 14.81 -2.45 -16.89
N PHE A 71 14.04 -1.38 -16.78
CA PHE A 71 13.23 -0.89 -17.89
C PHE A 71 14.10 -0.18 -18.92
N ASP A 72 14.18 -0.75 -20.13
CA ASP A 72 14.80 -0.11 -21.29
C ASP A 72 13.73 0.48 -22.20
N PRO A 73 13.51 1.81 -22.19
CA PRO A 73 12.47 2.45 -23.00
C PRO A 73 12.69 2.27 -24.51
N LYS A 74 13.91 1.94 -24.97
CA LYS A 74 14.21 1.72 -26.40
C LYS A 74 13.59 0.43 -26.95
N GLN A 75 13.21 -0.50 -26.07
CA GLN A 75 12.52 -1.73 -26.46
C GLN A 75 11.02 -1.51 -26.74
N PHE A 76 10.51 -0.31 -26.43
CA PHE A 76 9.10 0.05 -26.58
C PHE A 76 8.91 1.13 -27.63
N ARG A 77 7.75 1.10 -28.31
CA ARG A 77 7.46 2.06 -29.39
C ARG A 77 6.99 3.41 -28.86
N ASN A 78 6.19 3.40 -27.79
CA ASN A 78 5.59 4.59 -27.21
C ASN A 78 5.25 4.34 -25.73
N PRO A 79 6.26 4.23 -24.85
CA PRO A 79 6.02 4.10 -23.43
C PRO A 79 5.43 5.40 -22.87
N GLN A 80 4.33 5.29 -22.12
CA GLN A 80 3.60 6.41 -21.54
C GLN A 80 3.32 6.14 -20.06
N LEU A 81 3.76 7.07 -19.20
CA LEU A 81 3.37 7.11 -17.80
C LEU A 81 2.11 7.96 -17.66
N LYS A 82 1.06 7.39 -17.07
CA LYS A 82 -0.23 8.03 -16.80
C LYS A 82 -0.48 7.97 -15.30
N ILE A 83 -0.80 9.11 -14.70
CA ILE A 83 -1.10 9.21 -13.27
C ILE A 83 -2.45 9.89 -13.13
N THR A 84 -3.39 9.20 -12.49
CA THR A 84 -4.72 9.71 -12.18
C THR A 84 -4.79 9.98 -10.68
N HIS A 85 -5.18 11.19 -10.33
CA HIS A 85 -5.30 11.61 -8.93
C HIS A 85 -6.67 12.24 -8.64
N ASP A 86 -7.08 12.15 -7.38
CA ASP A 86 -8.24 12.81 -6.81
C ASP A 86 -7.82 13.46 -5.49
N SER A 87 -7.67 14.78 -5.50
CA SER A 87 -7.26 15.54 -4.33
C SER A 87 -8.32 15.55 -3.23
N THR A 88 -9.59 15.30 -3.56
CA THR A 88 -10.69 15.32 -2.57
C THR A 88 -10.59 14.17 -1.58
N LEU A 89 -9.94 13.07 -1.96
CA LEU A 89 -9.77 11.88 -1.14
C LEU A 89 -8.66 11.98 -0.09
N VAL A 90 -7.74 12.94 -0.24
CA VAL A 90 -6.57 13.10 0.64
C VAL A 90 -6.96 13.65 2.01
N GLY A 91 -8.16 14.21 2.18
CA GLY A 91 -8.65 14.71 3.47
C GLY A 91 -7.83 15.86 4.06
N ALA A 92 -7.01 16.53 3.24
CA ALA A 92 -6.19 17.67 3.62
C ALA A 92 -6.67 18.92 2.89
N ASN A 93 -7.01 19.97 3.64
CA ASN A 93 -7.30 21.30 3.09
C ASN A 93 -6.00 21.98 2.68
N CYS A 94 -5.40 21.53 1.58
CA CYS A 94 -4.21 22.14 0.99
C CYS A 94 -4.60 23.08 -0.15
N SER A 95 -3.90 24.20 -0.28
CA SER A 95 -4.13 25.20 -1.33
C SER A 95 -3.44 24.85 -2.65
N THR A 96 -2.41 24.00 -2.59
CA THR A 96 -1.58 23.61 -3.74
C THR A 96 -1.31 22.11 -3.67
N HIS A 97 -1.36 21.45 -4.83
CA HIS A 97 -0.95 20.07 -5.01
C HIS A 97 0.20 20.03 -6.00
N GLY A 98 1.18 19.15 -5.75
CA GLY A 98 2.32 18.92 -6.63
C GLY A 98 2.47 17.43 -6.95
N LEU A 99 2.95 17.13 -8.16
CA LEU A 99 3.35 15.80 -8.59
C LEU A 99 4.71 15.92 -9.26
N GLU A 100 5.68 15.18 -8.75
CA GLU A 100 7.04 15.12 -9.28
C GLU A 100 7.38 13.69 -9.66
N ILE A 101 8.08 13.53 -10.77
CA ILE A 101 8.49 12.22 -11.29
C ILE A 101 10.01 12.20 -11.37
N PHE A 102 10.61 11.27 -10.63
CA PHE A 102 12.04 11.04 -10.63
C PHE A 102 12.34 9.69 -11.27
N ALA A 103 13.33 9.65 -12.16
CA ALA A 103 13.82 8.42 -12.77
C ALA A 103 15.26 8.17 -12.31
N HIS A 104 15.51 6.98 -11.76
CA HIS A 104 16.87 6.52 -11.47
C HIS A 104 17.40 5.80 -12.70
N CYS A 105 18.28 6.47 -13.44
CA CYS A 105 18.86 5.97 -14.68
C CYS A 105 20.30 5.49 -14.46
N PHE A 106 20.73 4.51 -15.25
CA PHE A 106 22.15 4.18 -15.36
C PHE A 106 22.85 5.30 -16.11
N ASP A 107 23.87 5.88 -15.49
CA ASP A 107 24.73 6.88 -16.10
C ASP A 107 26.09 6.26 -16.44
N GLU A 108 26.63 6.60 -17.61
CA GLU A 108 27.92 6.17 -18.18
C GLU A 108 28.18 4.65 -18.30
N ARG A 109 27.29 3.81 -17.76
CA ARG A 109 27.39 2.34 -17.79
C ARG A 109 26.41 1.78 -18.80
N ALA A 110 26.95 1.22 -19.89
CA ALA A 110 26.16 0.41 -20.80
C ALA A 110 25.69 -0.86 -20.08
N ILE A 111 24.38 -1.07 -20.04
CA ILE A 111 23.74 -2.30 -19.58
C ILE A 111 22.83 -2.84 -20.68
N SER A 112 22.59 -4.14 -20.64
CA SER A 112 21.66 -4.81 -21.55
C SER A 112 20.67 -5.64 -20.71
N PRO A 113 19.62 -5.00 -20.17
CA PRO A 113 18.64 -5.69 -19.34
C PRO A 113 18.00 -6.84 -20.12
N ILE A 114 17.80 -7.97 -19.45
CA ILE A 114 17.13 -9.15 -20.01
C ILE A 114 15.60 -9.10 -19.82
N GLY A 115 15.12 -8.13 -19.05
CA GLY A 115 13.72 -7.92 -18.74
C GLY A 115 13.55 -6.90 -17.62
N PHE A 116 12.36 -6.86 -17.02
CA PHE A 116 12.04 -6.02 -15.87
C PHE A 116 10.86 -6.61 -15.10
N LEU A 117 10.67 -6.17 -13.86
CA LEU A 117 9.54 -6.56 -13.03
C LEU A 117 8.30 -5.74 -13.40
N MET A 118 7.18 -6.42 -13.55
CA MET A 118 5.87 -5.82 -13.79
C MET A 118 4.97 -5.98 -12.56
N SER A 119 4.17 -4.95 -12.26
CA SER A 119 3.14 -5.03 -11.22
C SER A 119 1.81 -4.50 -11.76
N LYS A 120 0.79 -5.37 -11.80
CA LYS A 120 -0.51 -5.05 -12.40
C LYS A 120 -1.64 -5.62 -11.54
N GLU A 121 -2.73 -4.87 -11.42
CA GLU A 121 -3.98 -5.41 -10.92
C GLU A 121 -4.52 -6.42 -11.95
N HIS A 122 -4.67 -7.68 -11.52
CA HIS A 122 -5.23 -8.73 -12.37
C HIS A 122 -6.76 -8.76 -12.32
N LYS A 123 -7.33 -8.52 -11.14
CA LYS A 123 -8.77 -8.59 -10.91
C LYS A 123 -9.17 -7.73 -9.71
N SER A 124 -10.26 -7.00 -9.87
CA SER A 124 -10.97 -6.31 -8.81
C SER A 124 -12.44 -6.71 -8.86
N TYR A 125 -13.03 -6.99 -7.71
CA TYR A 125 -14.41 -7.45 -7.62
C TYR A 125 -15.01 -7.12 -6.26
N THR A 126 -16.34 -7.08 -6.19
CA THR A 126 -17.10 -6.93 -4.95
C THR A 126 -17.79 -8.24 -4.64
N LEU A 127 -17.69 -8.71 -3.39
CA LEU A 127 -18.37 -9.92 -2.93
C LEU A 127 -19.89 -9.72 -3.00
N GLY A 128 -20.58 -10.59 -3.75
CA GLY A 128 -22.04 -10.52 -3.93
C GLY A 128 -22.86 -11.12 -2.79
N ALA A 129 -22.25 -11.98 -1.96
CA ALA A 129 -22.91 -12.63 -0.83
C ALA A 129 -21.91 -13.01 0.26
N ALA A 130 -22.39 -13.15 1.50
CA ALA A 130 -21.60 -13.68 2.61
C ALA A 130 -21.28 -15.17 2.38
N ALA A 131 -20.12 -15.63 2.88
CA ALA A 131 -19.64 -17.01 2.76
C ALA A 131 -19.54 -17.54 1.32
N ALA A 132 -19.31 -16.65 0.35
CA ALA A 132 -19.05 -17.01 -1.04
C ALA A 132 -17.56 -17.18 -1.29
N TYR A 133 -17.21 -18.09 -2.22
CA TYR A 133 -15.86 -18.24 -2.75
C TYR A 133 -15.73 -17.48 -4.07
N GLU A 134 -14.59 -16.80 -4.24
CA GLU A 134 -14.20 -16.25 -5.52
C GLU A 134 -13.03 -17.05 -6.08
N TYR A 135 -13.16 -17.49 -7.33
CA TYR A 135 -12.12 -18.21 -8.04
C TYR A 135 -11.47 -17.29 -9.07
N THR A 136 -10.14 -17.33 -9.14
CA THR A 136 -9.37 -16.52 -10.08
C THR A 136 -8.22 -17.34 -10.61
N ASP A 137 -8.23 -17.55 -11.93
CA ASP A 137 -7.11 -18.17 -12.62
C ASP A 137 -5.96 -17.16 -12.73
N LEU A 138 -4.77 -17.60 -12.30
CA LEU A 138 -3.55 -16.81 -12.41
C LEU A 138 -3.02 -16.82 -13.85
N PRO A 139 -2.47 -15.69 -14.33
CA PRO A 139 -1.89 -15.64 -15.66
C PRO A 139 -0.65 -16.52 -15.76
N THR A 140 -0.42 -17.09 -16.95
CA THR A 140 0.68 -18.03 -17.24
C THR A 140 1.67 -17.49 -18.27
N ASP A 141 1.52 -16.23 -18.66
CA ASP A 141 2.35 -15.54 -19.64
C ASP A 141 3.76 -15.21 -19.12
N TYR A 142 3.87 -14.86 -17.83
CA TYR A 142 5.14 -14.58 -17.16
C TYR A 142 5.24 -15.29 -15.81
N PRO A 143 6.47 -15.62 -15.35
CA PRO A 143 6.69 -16.10 -13.99
C PRO A 143 6.19 -15.09 -12.96
N ILE A 144 5.32 -15.54 -12.05
CA ILE A 144 4.81 -14.74 -10.95
C ILE A 144 5.77 -14.87 -9.76
N ARG A 145 6.35 -13.74 -9.32
CA ARG A 145 7.21 -13.67 -8.12
C ARG A 145 6.40 -13.53 -6.83
N GLN A 146 5.29 -12.81 -6.89
CA GLN A 146 4.45 -12.56 -5.73
C GLN A 146 3.05 -12.17 -6.18
N MET A 147 2.08 -12.41 -5.32
CA MET A 147 0.71 -11.94 -5.46
C MET A 147 0.34 -11.12 -4.23
N LEU A 148 -0.32 -9.99 -4.43
CA LEU A 148 -0.91 -9.22 -3.34
C LEU A 148 -2.43 -9.34 -3.44
N VAL A 149 -3.08 -9.70 -2.35
CA VAL A 149 -4.55 -9.70 -2.23
C VAL A 149 -4.94 -8.58 -1.29
N ARG A 150 -5.74 -7.64 -1.76
CA ARG A 150 -6.21 -6.50 -0.95
C ARG A 150 -7.63 -6.75 -0.47
N ALA A 151 -7.78 -7.00 0.83
CA ALA A 151 -9.08 -7.21 1.47
C ALA A 151 -9.56 -5.89 2.09
N HIS A 152 -10.26 -5.05 1.32
CA HIS A 152 -10.64 -3.71 1.76
C HIS A 152 -12.15 -3.52 1.92
N LEU A 153 -12.56 -3.09 3.11
CA LEU A 153 -13.90 -2.59 3.42
C LEU A 153 -13.79 -1.55 4.54
N THR A 154 -14.46 -0.41 4.37
CA THR A 154 -14.27 0.79 5.22
C THR A 154 -14.45 0.54 6.71
N THR A 155 -15.28 -0.40 7.14
CA THR A 155 -15.56 -0.60 8.59
C THR A 155 -15.03 -1.92 9.13
N VAL A 156 -14.23 -2.63 8.33
CA VAL A 156 -13.88 -4.02 8.60
C VAL A 156 -12.37 -4.24 8.42
N GLY A 157 -11.79 -5.04 9.30
CA GLY A 157 -10.39 -5.47 9.18
C GLY A 157 -10.24 -6.55 8.10
N PRO A 158 -9.06 -6.70 7.49
CA PRO A 158 -8.87 -7.58 6.33
C PRO A 158 -9.23 -9.05 6.63
N LYS A 159 -8.91 -9.53 7.84
CA LYS A 159 -9.22 -10.90 8.30
C LYS A 159 -10.71 -11.20 8.44
N ASN A 160 -11.55 -10.17 8.57
CA ASN A 160 -12.99 -10.34 8.70
C ASN A 160 -13.69 -10.28 7.33
N ILE A 161 -12.95 -10.01 6.25
CA ILE A 161 -13.45 -9.96 4.87
C ILE A 161 -13.18 -11.29 4.18
N ILE A 162 -12.00 -11.87 4.38
CA ILE A 162 -11.60 -13.15 3.80
C ILE A 162 -11.29 -14.11 4.96
N ASP A 163 -12.01 -15.23 5.02
CA ASP A 163 -11.85 -16.25 6.06
C ASP A 163 -10.76 -17.26 5.70
N THR A 164 -10.80 -17.80 4.48
CA THR A 164 -9.88 -18.84 4.00
C THR A 164 -9.28 -18.47 2.65
N VAL A 165 -8.07 -18.97 2.40
CA VAL A 165 -7.36 -18.82 1.13
C VAL A 165 -6.81 -20.17 0.68
N LYS A 166 -6.94 -20.43 -0.62
CA LYS A 166 -6.40 -21.62 -1.27
C LYS A 166 -5.67 -21.22 -2.54
N LEU A 167 -4.45 -21.71 -2.70
CA LEU A 167 -3.71 -21.70 -3.96
C LEU A 167 -3.57 -23.15 -4.39
N SER A 168 -4.01 -23.47 -5.60
CA SER A 168 -3.85 -24.80 -6.17
C SER A 168 -3.26 -24.77 -7.57
N GLU A 169 -2.56 -25.85 -7.89
CA GLU A 169 -1.87 -26.08 -9.15
C GLU A 169 -2.44 -27.36 -9.78
N ASP A 170 -2.57 -27.37 -11.12
CA ASP A 170 -2.97 -28.54 -11.91
C ASP A 170 -4.22 -29.27 -11.39
N ASN A 171 -5.32 -28.54 -11.17
CA ASN A 171 -6.57 -29.09 -10.62
C ASN A 171 -6.38 -29.81 -9.27
N ASP A 172 -5.81 -29.09 -8.29
CA ASP A 172 -5.56 -29.60 -6.93
C ASP A 172 -4.56 -30.76 -6.84
N LYS A 173 -3.81 -31.05 -7.91
CA LYS A 173 -2.71 -32.03 -7.86
C LYS A 173 -1.62 -31.60 -6.87
N ARG A 174 -1.42 -30.29 -6.72
CA ARG A 174 -0.61 -29.70 -5.67
C ARG A 174 -1.34 -28.49 -5.09
N ILE A 175 -1.32 -28.38 -3.77
CA ILE A 175 -1.97 -27.29 -3.03
C ILE A 175 -0.92 -26.64 -2.12
N PRO A 176 -0.20 -25.61 -2.61
CA PRO A 176 0.82 -24.94 -1.81
C PRO A 176 0.26 -24.21 -0.59
N ILE A 177 -0.96 -23.67 -0.68
CA ILE A 177 -1.63 -22.92 0.39
C ILE A 177 -3.06 -23.44 0.50
N ASP A 178 -3.46 -23.84 1.71
CA ASP A 178 -4.83 -24.13 2.07
C ASP A 178 -4.98 -23.91 3.57
N CYS A 179 -5.40 -22.71 3.96
CA CYS A 179 -5.51 -22.34 5.37
C CYS A 179 -6.44 -21.14 5.59
N GLY A 180 -6.81 -20.93 6.85
CA GLY A 180 -7.46 -19.69 7.27
C GLY A 180 -6.52 -18.49 7.09
N LEU A 181 -7.03 -17.39 6.57
CA LEU A 181 -6.24 -16.19 6.27
C LEU A 181 -5.58 -15.61 7.53
N GLU A 182 -6.26 -15.66 8.68
CA GLU A 182 -5.69 -15.20 9.93
C GLU A 182 -4.47 -16.04 10.35
N ALA A 183 -4.51 -17.37 10.17
CA ALA A 183 -3.37 -18.23 10.45
C ALA A 183 -2.20 -17.94 9.51
N TYR A 184 -2.50 -17.71 8.22
CA TYR A 184 -1.51 -17.30 7.23
C TYR A 184 -0.82 -15.98 7.62
N ILE A 185 -1.60 -14.92 7.88
CA ILE A 185 -1.09 -13.60 8.28
C ILE A 185 -0.19 -13.72 9.51
N ARG A 186 -0.60 -14.47 10.54
CA ARG A 186 0.19 -14.66 11.77
C ARG A 186 1.53 -15.35 11.49
N ARG A 187 1.57 -16.33 10.58
CA ARG A 187 2.83 -16.96 10.15
C ARG A 187 3.72 -15.97 9.42
N MET A 188 3.15 -15.20 8.49
CA MET A 188 3.91 -14.26 7.66
C MET A 188 4.44 -13.04 8.42
N LYS A 189 3.90 -12.70 9.59
CA LYS A 189 4.48 -11.67 10.47
C LYS A 189 5.93 -11.95 10.90
N GLY A 190 6.39 -13.21 10.83
CA GLY A 190 7.80 -13.54 11.03
C GLY A 190 8.70 -13.17 9.85
N GLU A 191 8.12 -13.00 8.65
CA GLU A 191 8.84 -12.70 7.40
C GLU A 191 8.70 -11.23 6.99
N TRP A 192 7.54 -10.63 7.28
CA TRP A 192 7.26 -9.24 6.96
C TRP A 192 7.93 -8.28 7.95
N GLN A 193 8.37 -7.15 7.43
CA GLN A 193 8.83 -6.06 8.29
C GLN A 193 7.64 -5.36 8.95
N ILE A 194 7.81 -4.99 10.21
CA ILE A 194 6.91 -4.06 10.89
C ILE A 194 6.99 -2.70 10.18
N LEU A 195 5.83 -2.17 9.83
CA LEU A 195 5.68 -0.84 9.27
C LEU A 195 5.63 0.17 10.42
N GLU A 196 6.36 1.26 10.28
CA GLU A 196 6.33 2.39 11.21
C GLU A 196 6.05 3.67 10.41
N GLU A 197 5.06 4.45 10.86
CA GLU A 197 4.63 5.67 10.20
C GLU A 197 4.54 6.80 11.23
N GLY A 198 5.51 7.71 11.19
CA GLY A 198 5.47 8.95 11.96
C GLY A 198 4.42 9.90 11.41
N CYS A 199 3.72 10.61 12.29
CA CYS A 199 2.66 11.51 11.88
C CYS A 199 2.50 12.70 12.83
N SER A 200 2.20 13.86 12.26
CA SER A 200 1.90 15.09 12.98
C SER A 200 0.59 15.65 12.45
N ASP A 201 -0.40 15.88 13.30
CA ASP A 201 -1.69 16.45 12.91
C ASP A 201 -2.37 17.19 14.06
N TYR A 202 -3.59 17.68 13.84
CA TYR A 202 -4.43 18.21 14.90
C TYR A 202 -5.40 17.14 15.41
N ALA A 203 -5.42 16.94 16.72
CA ALA A 203 -6.56 16.32 17.38
C ALA A 203 -7.78 17.25 17.28
N HIS A 204 -8.95 16.64 17.11
CA HIS A 204 -10.23 17.34 17.14
C HIS A 204 -10.87 17.11 18.50
N GLY A 205 -11.14 18.20 19.24
CA GLY A 205 -11.90 18.14 20.47
C GLY A 205 -13.38 17.83 20.21
N GLY A 206 -14.01 17.12 21.14
CA GLY A 206 -15.47 16.96 21.15
C GLY A 206 -16.01 15.77 20.37
N GLY A 207 -15.20 14.74 20.11
CA GLY A 207 -15.69 13.47 19.58
C GLY A 207 -14.60 12.61 18.92
N ALA A 208 -15.03 11.47 18.40
CA ALA A 208 -14.19 10.56 17.63
C ALA A 208 -13.89 11.12 16.23
N TYR A 209 -12.66 10.90 15.76
CA TYR A 209 -12.21 11.32 14.44
C TYR A 209 -11.25 10.29 13.84
N ASP A 210 -11.33 10.11 12.52
CA ASP A 210 -10.58 9.08 11.81
C ASP A 210 -9.28 9.63 11.23
N LYS A 211 -8.21 8.85 11.33
CA LYS A 211 -6.91 9.14 10.70
C LYS A 211 -6.51 7.99 9.79
N PHE A 212 -6.30 8.26 8.50
CA PHE A 212 -5.73 7.26 7.59
C PHE A 212 -4.31 6.86 7.99
N VAL A 213 -4.06 5.55 8.03
CA VAL A 213 -2.77 4.97 8.36
C VAL A 213 -2.42 3.83 7.39
N THR A 214 -1.12 3.61 7.17
CA THR A 214 -0.62 2.58 6.25
C THR A 214 -0.77 1.18 6.82
N PRO A 215 -0.33 0.88 8.06
CA PRO A 215 -0.54 -0.45 8.63
C PRO A 215 -2.01 -0.66 9.02
N THR A 216 -2.63 -1.73 8.53
CA THR A 216 -4.06 -2.01 8.75
C THR A 216 -4.32 -3.37 9.42
N ASP A 217 -3.30 -3.96 10.03
CA ASP A 217 -3.47 -5.14 10.87
C ASP A 217 -4.31 -4.83 12.11
N HIS A 218 -5.03 -5.84 12.62
CA HIS A 218 -5.91 -5.70 13.79
C HIS A 218 -5.14 -5.25 15.05
N MET A 219 -3.84 -5.51 15.14
CA MET A 219 -3.00 -5.08 16.27
C MET A 219 -2.07 -3.93 15.90
N SER A 220 -2.41 -3.16 14.86
CA SER A 220 -1.68 -1.93 14.57
C SER A 220 -1.96 -0.93 15.70
N VAL A 221 -0.90 -0.37 16.27
CA VAL A 221 -0.98 0.53 17.42
C VAL A 221 -0.60 1.92 16.98
N TRP A 222 -1.40 2.89 17.36
CA TRP A 222 -1.02 4.28 17.33
C TRP A 222 -0.64 4.75 18.74
N SER A 223 0.50 5.42 18.84
CA SER A 223 0.94 6.11 20.05
C SER A 223 1.25 7.56 19.68
N GLY A 224 0.69 8.51 20.42
CA GLY A 224 0.97 9.91 20.18
C GLY A 224 0.82 10.74 21.44
N MET A 225 1.42 11.92 21.39
CA MET A 225 1.43 12.89 22.47
C MET A 225 1.02 14.28 21.94
N PRO A 226 0.25 15.04 22.74
CA PRO A 226 -0.07 16.41 22.40
C PRO A 226 1.17 17.29 22.55
N VAL A 227 1.37 18.21 21.62
CA VAL A 227 2.41 19.24 21.70
C VAL A 227 1.83 20.43 22.46
N GLY A 228 2.40 20.72 23.64
CA GLY A 228 2.02 21.89 24.44
C GLY A 228 0.63 21.82 25.08
N GLY A 229 0.04 20.63 25.22
CA GLY A 229 -1.28 20.42 25.84
C GLY A 229 -1.31 19.24 26.81
N ALA A 230 -2.34 19.19 27.67
CA ALA A 230 -2.56 18.09 28.63
C ALA A 230 -3.53 17.01 28.10
N ASN A 231 -4.15 17.23 26.94
CA ASN A 231 -5.19 16.36 26.40
C ASN A 231 -4.58 15.31 25.48
N THR A 232 -4.18 14.18 26.05
CA THR A 232 -3.60 13.08 25.26
C THR A 232 -4.69 12.38 24.47
N PRO A 233 -4.68 12.46 23.12
CA PRO A 233 -5.56 11.63 22.30
C PRO A 233 -5.31 10.14 22.55
N PHE A 234 -6.35 9.32 22.45
CA PHE A 234 -6.26 7.87 22.57
C PHE A 234 -7.06 7.19 21.47
N MET A 235 -6.71 5.94 21.15
CA MET A 235 -7.47 5.13 20.21
C MET A 235 -8.75 4.61 20.84
N THR A 236 -9.86 4.67 20.11
CA THR A 236 -11.15 4.11 20.55
C THR A 236 -11.45 2.76 19.92
N ASP A 237 -10.78 2.42 18.81
CA ASP A 237 -10.98 1.18 18.07
C ASP A 237 -9.69 0.74 17.35
N PHE A 238 -9.70 -0.46 16.81
CA PHE A 238 -8.64 -1.01 15.96
C PHE A 238 -8.68 -0.41 14.55
N VAL A 239 -7.61 -0.65 13.77
CA VAL A 239 -7.44 -0.08 12.43
C VAL A 239 -8.32 -0.77 11.37
N LYS A 240 -9.60 -0.44 11.38
CA LYS A 240 -10.59 -0.90 10.39
C LYS A 240 -10.60 0.05 9.20
N GLY A 241 -10.80 -0.46 7.99
CA GLY A 241 -10.86 0.39 6.79
C GLY A 241 -9.63 1.25 6.47
N GLY A 242 -8.55 1.11 7.24
CA GLY A 242 -7.30 1.83 7.02
C GLY A 242 -7.25 3.15 7.76
N PHE A 243 -8.09 3.30 8.79
CA PHE A 243 -8.03 4.42 9.70
C PHE A 243 -7.91 3.96 11.15
N VAL A 244 -7.18 4.75 11.94
CA VAL A 244 -7.25 4.71 13.40
C VAL A 244 -8.32 5.71 13.83
N GLN A 245 -9.32 5.24 14.57
CA GLN A 245 -10.26 6.13 15.24
C GLN A 245 -9.65 6.61 16.54
N ARG A 246 -9.61 7.94 16.73
CA ARG A 246 -9.06 8.59 17.91
C ARG A 246 -10.10 9.49 18.56
N GLU A 247 -9.93 9.73 19.85
CA GLU A 247 -10.71 10.71 20.60
C GLU A 247 -9.78 11.60 21.43
N CYS A 248 -10.15 12.87 21.58
CA CYS A 248 -9.42 13.83 22.40
C CYS A 248 -10.40 14.82 23.05
N ALA A 249 -10.13 15.22 24.29
CA ALA A 249 -10.99 16.14 25.03
C ALA A 249 -10.95 17.58 24.49
N ALA A 250 -9.85 18.00 23.87
CA ALA A 250 -9.75 19.31 23.23
C ALA A 250 -8.78 19.28 22.05
N SER A 251 -8.96 20.21 21.11
CA SER A 251 -8.09 20.30 19.95
C SER A 251 -6.67 20.68 20.36
N SER A 252 -5.69 19.94 19.85
CA SER A 252 -4.26 20.21 20.07
C SER A 252 -3.44 19.64 18.92
N MET A 253 -2.25 20.19 18.67
CA MET A 253 -1.30 19.52 17.79
C MET A 253 -0.84 18.22 18.45
N VAL A 254 -0.71 17.16 17.67
CA VAL A 254 -0.31 15.83 18.12
C VAL A 254 0.80 15.33 17.23
N VAL A 255 1.82 14.76 17.85
CA VAL A 255 2.86 13.99 17.17
C VAL A 255 2.79 12.56 17.66
N GLY A 256 2.83 11.61 16.74
CA GLY A 256 2.74 10.20 17.07
C GLY A 256 3.29 9.30 15.99
N ILE A 257 3.25 8.01 16.27
CA ILE A 257 3.72 6.96 15.37
C ILE A 257 2.67 5.85 15.34
N VAL A 258 2.41 5.32 14.16
CA VAL A 258 1.60 4.11 13.96
C VAL A 258 2.56 2.96 13.63
N HIS A 259 2.40 1.82 14.28
CA HIS A 259 3.18 0.62 14.00
C HIS A 259 2.27 -0.57 13.72
N GLY A 260 2.60 -1.41 12.74
CA GLY A 260 1.83 -2.62 12.45
C GLY A 260 2.24 -3.35 11.18
N TYR A 261 1.33 -4.13 10.62
CA TYR A 261 1.52 -4.91 9.39
C TYR A 261 0.40 -4.62 8.39
N LEU A 262 0.45 -5.27 7.22
CA LEU A 262 -0.57 -5.21 6.18
C LEU A 262 -0.75 -3.78 5.63
N PRO A 263 0.19 -3.30 4.78
CA PRO A 263 0.06 -1.98 4.19
C PRO A 263 -1.23 -1.90 3.36
N HIS A 264 -2.14 -0.99 3.72
CA HIS A 264 -3.39 -0.73 3.00
C HIS A 264 -4.29 -1.94 2.76
N HIS A 265 -4.32 -2.87 3.71
CA HIS A 265 -5.02 -4.17 3.63
C HIS A 265 -4.48 -5.12 2.57
N CYS A 266 -3.34 -4.82 1.97
CA CYS A 266 -2.67 -5.74 1.06
C CYS A 266 -1.98 -6.85 1.86
N ILE A 267 -2.17 -8.08 1.40
CA ILE A 267 -1.62 -9.29 1.98
C ILE A 267 -0.75 -9.93 0.91
N GLN A 268 0.54 -10.06 1.21
CA GLN A 268 1.51 -10.64 0.27
C GLN A 268 1.51 -12.16 0.32
N PHE A 269 1.54 -12.79 -0.84
CA PHE A 269 1.80 -14.20 -1.07
C PHE A 269 3.05 -14.31 -1.94
N PRO A 270 4.24 -14.49 -1.35
CA PRO A 270 5.48 -14.64 -2.13
C PRO A 270 5.54 -16.02 -2.77
N PHE A 271 5.99 -16.09 -4.03
CA PHE A 271 6.22 -17.33 -4.76
C PHE A 271 7.72 -17.52 -4.96
N GLY A 272 8.27 -18.59 -4.36
CA GLY A 272 9.71 -18.86 -4.30
C GLY A 272 10.40 -18.19 -3.12
#